data_AF-A0A518JXG2-F1
#
_entry.id   AF-A0A518JXG2-F1
#
_cell.length_a   1.000
_cell.length_b   1.000
_cell.length_c   1.000
_cell.angle_alpha   90.00
_cell.angle_beta   90.00
_cell.angle_gamma   90.00
#
_symmetry.space_group_name_H-M   'P 1'
#
loop_
_entity.id
_entity.type
_entity.pdbx_description
1 polymer ?
#
loop_
_entity_poly.entity_id
_entity_poly.type
_entity_poly.pdbx_seq_one_letter_code
_entity_poly.pdbx_strand_id
1 'polypeptide(L)'
;MIREVFHHRSTARACRYQATRRGFTLFEVVVALGLSVVLMSMIGFAMQFYAMQLNVRDSEARRTQLARAILRMIAEDLQACIYPQEFDAGALAEVLASSATGAAAGASSGSSSSSESDAVTVEEGDELEATAISDSMASTVRPGLIGNQYQIQFDVSRLPRMEEYLPMLTNPTDVGIQDMPSDVKTVAYFVQQANLSGVGDSIGQLSSGGATNLQSSSGLVRRALSRELTTYASESGDVMRLNQTGDVLAPEVLQIEFAYFDGTQWIYEWNSDELQGLPIAVQIRLTLGKPPGSAEDPATAGLATAGDPTTGDVYDLMVRLPMAQIVSEEEMTETDLSAAGL
;
A
#
# COMPACT_ATOMS: atom_id res chain seq x y z
N MET A 1 -16.68 121.61 39.78
CA MET A 1 -17.59 120.52 40.18
C MET A 1 -16.90 119.21 39.83
N ILE A 2 -16.27 118.50 40.77
CA ILE A 2 -16.87 117.43 41.60
C ILE A 2 -17.33 116.29 40.67
N ARG A 3 -16.78 115.06 40.65
CA ARG A 3 -16.72 114.09 41.77
C ARG A 3 -15.88 112.85 41.40
N GLU A 4 -15.15 112.36 42.40
CA GLU A 4 -14.75 111.00 42.80
C GLU A 4 -14.81 109.78 41.84
N VAL A 5 -13.69 109.04 41.70
CA VAL A 5 -13.29 107.77 42.38
C VAL A 5 -14.14 106.55 41.99
N PHE A 6 -13.53 105.52 41.39
CA PHE A 6 -13.42 104.17 41.97
C PHE A 6 -12.61 103.22 41.07
N HIS A 7 -11.54 102.64 41.65
CA HIS A 7 -10.85 101.47 41.11
C HIS A 7 -11.73 100.23 41.27
N HIS A 8 -11.96 99.49 40.19
CA HIS A 8 -12.37 98.09 40.28
C HIS A 8 -11.35 97.20 39.59
N ARG A 9 -10.53 96.51 40.40
CA ARG A 9 -9.73 95.37 39.95
C ARG A 9 -10.67 94.20 39.67
N SER A 10 -10.75 93.74 38.42
CA SER A 10 -11.43 92.48 38.09
C SER A 10 -10.46 91.32 38.32
N THR A 11 -10.70 90.54 39.37
CA THR A 11 -9.98 89.29 39.61
C THR A 11 -10.57 88.19 38.73
N ALA A 12 -9.74 87.60 37.86
CA ALA A 12 -10.08 86.43 37.09
C ALA A 12 -10.33 85.24 38.03
N ARG A 13 -11.52 84.62 37.93
CA ARG A 13 -11.85 83.40 38.65
C ARG A 13 -11.32 82.20 37.87
N ALA A 14 -10.24 81.60 38.35
CA ALA A 14 -9.78 80.30 37.88
C ALA A 14 -10.80 79.21 38.27
N CYS A 15 -11.48 78.63 37.28
CA CYS A 15 -12.34 77.47 37.48
C CYS A 15 -11.46 76.23 37.73
N ARG A 16 -11.28 75.86 39.00
CA ARG A 16 -10.64 74.60 39.38
C ARG A 16 -11.61 73.46 39.10
N TYR A 17 -11.33 72.64 38.08
CA TYR A 17 -12.01 71.37 37.87
C TYR A 17 -11.65 70.43 39.04
N GLN A 18 -12.51 70.36 40.05
CA GLN A 18 -12.36 69.41 41.14
C GLN A 18 -12.68 68.01 40.61
N ALA A 19 -11.64 67.22 40.33
CA ALA A 19 -11.78 65.80 40.10
C ALA A 19 -12.24 65.14 41.40
N THR A 20 -13.54 64.90 41.54
CA THR A 20 -14.09 64.07 42.62
C THR A 20 -13.58 62.65 42.43
N ARG A 21 -12.72 62.18 43.34
CA ARG A 21 -12.36 60.77 43.41
C ARG A 21 -13.55 60.01 43.99
N ARG A 22 -14.33 59.36 43.13
CA ARG A 22 -15.38 58.42 43.53
C ARG A 22 -14.71 57.09 43.89
N GLY A 23 -14.94 56.61 45.11
CA GLY A 23 -14.54 55.27 45.53
C GLY A 23 -15.52 54.21 45.00
N PHE A 24 -15.04 53.00 44.80
CA PHE A 24 -15.85 51.87 44.31
C PHE A 24 -16.81 51.37 45.39
N THR A 25 -18.02 50.97 44.99
CA THR A 25 -18.98 50.32 45.90
C THR A 25 -18.67 48.83 46.01
N LEU A 26 -18.98 48.21 47.16
CA LEU A 26 -18.76 46.78 47.39
C LEU A 26 -19.48 45.92 46.33
N PHE A 27 -20.69 46.31 45.93
CA PHE A 27 -21.45 45.62 44.88
C PHE A 27 -20.71 45.61 43.53
N GLU A 28 -20.11 46.74 43.14
CA GLU A 28 -19.36 46.85 41.89
C GLU A 28 -18.12 45.94 41.90
N VAL A 29 -17.42 45.83 43.03
CA VAL A 29 -16.28 44.91 43.19
C VAL A 29 -16.73 43.46 43.08
N VAL A 30 -17.86 43.09 43.69
CA VAL A 30 -18.39 41.71 43.62
C VAL A 30 -18.86 41.36 42.21
N VAL A 31 -19.53 42.28 41.51
CA VAL A 31 -19.94 42.10 40.12
C VAL A 31 -18.73 42.00 39.19
N ALA A 32 -17.71 42.84 39.39
CA ALA A 32 -16.48 42.79 38.62
C ALA A 32 -15.75 41.46 38.82
N LEU A 33 -15.64 40.97 40.06
CA LEU A 33 -15.07 39.65 40.33
C LEU A 33 -15.91 38.51 39.72
N GLY A 34 -17.23 38.56 39.84
CA GLY A 34 -18.12 37.57 39.21
C GLY A 34 -17.94 37.51 37.69
N LEU A 35 -17.90 38.67 37.02
CA LEU A 35 -17.63 38.75 35.58
C LEU A 35 -16.23 38.27 35.21
N SER A 36 -15.22 38.52 36.04
CA SER A 36 -13.86 38.04 35.78
C SER A 36 -13.77 36.51 35.79
N VAL A 37 -14.49 35.84 36.71
CA VAL A 37 -14.53 34.37 36.79
C VAL A 37 -15.27 33.78 35.59
N VAL A 38 -16.39 34.39 35.19
CA VAL A 38 -17.14 33.95 34.00
C VAL A 38 -16.30 34.12 32.73
N LEU A 39 -15.60 35.24 32.58
CA LEU A 39 -14.71 35.49 31.46
C LEU A 39 -13.58 34.45 31.42
N MET A 40 -12.94 34.18 32.55
CA MET A 40 -11.87 33.18 32.65
C MET A 40 -12.38 31.75 32.34
N SER A 41 -13.62 31.44 32.71
CA SER A 41 -14.26 30.17 32.36
C SER A 41 -14.50 30.05 30.85
N MET A 42 -15.01 31.11 30.21
CA MET A 42 -15.27 31.13 28.77
C MET A 42 -14.00 31.01 27.94
N ILE A 43 -12.90 31.68 28.34
CA ILE A 43 -11.62 31.54 27.64
C ILE A 43 -11.03 30.14 27.84
N GLY A 44 -11.16 29.56 29.04
CA GLY A 44 -10.74 28.19 29.32
C GLY A 44 -11.49 27.18 28.45
N PHE A 45 -12.81 27.33 28.35
CA PHE A 45 -13.65 26.50 27.49
C PHE A 45 -13.27 26.64 26.01
N ALA A 46 -13.09 27.88 25.52
CA ALA A 46 -12.69 28.13 24.13
C ALA A 46 -11.33 27.51 23.79
N MET A 47 -10.36 27.60 24.70
CA MET A 47 -9.04 26.99 24.53
C MET A 47 -9.12 25.46 24.49
N GLN A 48 -9.87 24.84 25.40
CA GLN A 48 -10.03 23.39 25.44
C GLN A 48 -10.73 22.86 24.18
N PHE A 49 -11.77 23.55 23.73
CA PHE A 49 -12.48 23.24 22.50
C PHE A 49 -11.55 23.31 21.28
N TYR A 50 -10.75 24.38 21.19
CA TYR A 50 -9.79 24.53 20.10
C TYR A 50 -8.71 23.45 20.11
N ALA A 51 -8.16 23.11 21.29
CA ALA A 51 -7.19 22.03 21.43
C ALA A 51 -7.77 20.68 20.99
N MET A 52 -9.01 20.36 21.39
CA MET A 52 -9.68 19.14 20.96
C MET A 52 -9.88 19.10 19.44
N GLN A 53 -10.33 20.20 18.83
CA GLN A 53 -10.51 20.29 17.38
C GLN A 53 -9.20 20.14 16.61
N LEU A 54 -8.12 20.77 17.07
CA LEU A 54 -6.82 20.64 16.41
C LEU A 54 -6.33 19.19 16.44
N ASN A 55 -6.44 18.51 17.59
CA ASN A 55 -6.03 17.11 17.70
C ASN A 55 -6.79 16.20 16.71
N VAL A 56 -8.10 16.41 16.56
CA VAL A 56 -8.91 15.65 15.58
C VAL A 56 -8.41 15.92 14.16
N ARG A 57 -8.25 17.20 13.77
CA ARG A 57 -7.78 17.58 12.43
C ARG A 57 -6.38 17.08 12.12
N ASP A 58 -5.48 17.12 13.09
CA ASP A 58 -4.10 16.62 12.94
C ASP A 58 -4.10 15.10 12.75
N SER A 59 -4.96 14.39 13.48
CA SER A 59 -5.10 12.94 13.34
C SER A 59 -5.66 12.54 11.97
N GLU A 60 -6.66 13.25 11.46
CA GLU A 60 -7.24 13.07 10.11
C GLU A 60 -6.18 13.33 9.02
N ALA A 61 -5.46 14.45 9.11
CA ALA A 61 -4.41 14.79 8.16
C ALA A 61 -3.29 13.74 8.11
N ARG A 62 -2.86 13.24 9.28
CA ARG A 62 -1.84 12.18 9.37
C ARG A 62 -2.32 10.89 8.72
N ARG A 63 -3.58 10.51 8.88
CA ARG A 63 -4.18 9.31 8.28
C ARG A 63 -4.22 9.39 6.77
N THR A 64 -4.71 10.51 6.23
CA THR A 64 -4.75 10.70 4.78
C THR A 64 -3.33 10.71 4.19
N GLN A 65 -2.34 11.26 4.90
CA GLN A 65 -0.94 11.22 4.47
C GLN A 65 -0.37 9.79 4.50
N LEU A 66 -0.65 9.01 5.56
CA LEU A 66 -0.25 7.61 5.68
C LEU A 66 -0.87 6.75 4.58
N ALA A 67 -2.19 6.83 4.39
CA ALA A 67 -2.90 6.11 3.34
C ALA A 67 -2.35 6.45 1.95
N ARG A 68 -2.10 7.74 1.68
CA ARG A 68 -1.52 8.20 0.42
C ARG A 68 -0.10 7.68 0.21
N ALA A 69 0.72 7.62 1.26
CA ALA A 69 2.07 7.09 1.17
C ALA A 69 2.07 5.59 0.84
N ILE A 70 1.21 4.81 1.51
CA ILE A 70 1.04 3.38 1.25
C ILE A 70 0.56 3.13 -0.18
N LEU A 71 -0.55 3.77 -0.58
CA LEU A 71 -1.13 3.59 -1.91
C LEU A 71 -0.15 3.98 -3.00
N ARG A 72 0.62 5.06 -2.80
CA ARG A 72 1.66 5.47 -3.76
C ARG A 72 2.81 4.47 -3.83
N MET A 73 3.22 3.89 -2.70
CA MET A 73 4.26 2.86 -2.68
C MET A 73 3.81 1.61 -3.44
N ILE A 74 2.60 1.11 -3.17
CA ILE A 74 2.04 -0.04 -3.89
C ILE A 74 1.92 0.27 -5.38
N ALA A 75 1.47 1.48 -5.73
CA ALA A 75 1.35 1.90 -7.12
C ALA A 75 2.70 1.97 -7.85
N GLU A 76 3.75 2.45 -7.19
CA GLU A 76 5.10 2.51 -7.75
C GLU A 76 5.67 1.10 -7.96
N ASP A 77 5.47 0.20 -7.00
CA ASP A 77 5.86 -1.21 -7.12
C ASP A 77 5.11 -1.90 -8.27
N LEU A 78 3.78 -1.72 -8.37
CA LEU A 78 2.97 -2.27 -9.48
C LEU A 78 3.37 -1.72 -10.84
N GLN A 79 3.76 -0.45 -10.93
CA GLN A 79 4.25 0.14 -12.18
C GLN A 79 5.62 -0.42 -12.59
N ALA A 80 6.40 -0.93 -11.64
CA ALA A 80 7.67 -1.59 -11.89
C ALA A 80 7.53 -3.11 -12.13
N CYS A 81 6.29 -3.62 -12.21
CA CYS A 81 6.01 -5.01 -12.52
C CYS A 81 6.53 -5.37 -13.91
N ILE A 82 7.20 -6.53 -14.00
CA ILE A 82 7.73 -7.07 -15.25
C ILE A 82 6.87 -8.20 -15.78
N TYR A 83 6.72 -8.23 -17.09
CA TYR A 83 6.16 -9.36 -17.82
C TYR A 83 6.91 -9.49 -19.14
N PRO A 84 7.77 -10.52 -19.30
CA PRO A 84 8.51 -10.71 -20.53
C PRO A 84 7.54 -11.14 -21.64
N GLN A 85 7.50 -10.39 -22.73
CA GLN A 85 6.77 -10.80 -23.93
C GLN A 85 7.49 -11.94 -24.63
N GLU A 86 6.71 -12.84 -25.22
CA GLU A 86 7.26 -13.85 -26.09
C GLU A 86 7.84 -13.19 -27.35
N PHE A 87 9.02 -13.63 -27.74
CA PHE A 87 9.62 -13.18 -29.00
C PHE A 87 8.86 -13.87 -30.15
N ASP A 88 8.21 -13.07 -31.00
CA ASP A 88 7.59 -13.58 -32.23
C ASP A 88 8.66 -14.13 -33.18
N ALA A 89 8.88 -15.44 -33.07
CA ALA A 89 9.80 -16.18 -33.92
C ALA A 89 9.26 -16.34 -35.35
N GLY A 90 7.98 -16.03 -35.61
CA GLY A 90 7.35 -16.13 -36.93
C GLY A 90 7.94 -15.13 -37.91
N ALA A 91 8.04 -13.85 -37.52
CA ALA A 91 8.67 -12.82 -38.34
C ALA A 91 10.16 -13.12 -38.60
N LEU A 92 10.88 -13.64 -37.60
CA LEU A 92 12.27 -14.07 -37.77
C LEU A 92 12.37 -15.27 -38.72
N ALA A 93 11.47 -16.25 -38.58
CA ALA A 93 11.41 -17.43 -39.43
C ALA A 93 11.08 -17.07 -40.89
N GLU A 94 10.22 -16.08 -41.14
CA GLU A 94 9.93 -15.57 -42.48
C GLU A 94 11.15 -14.86 -43.11
N VAL A 95 11.89 -14.08 -42.33
CA VAL A 95 13.16 -13.46 -42.78
C VAL A 95 14.25 -14.53 -43.01
N LEU A 96 14.28 -15.58 -42.18
CA LEU A 96 15.20 -16.70 -42.36
C LEU A 96 14.83 -17.55 -43.58
N ALA A 97 13.54 -17.78 -43.83
CA ALA A 97 13.03 -18.51 -44.98
C ALA A 97 13.24 -17.74 -46.29
N SER A 98 13.06 -16.42 -46.28
CA SER A 98 13.33 -15.54 -47.43
C SER A 98 14.83 -15.39 -47.73
N SER A 99 15.69 -15.40 -46.70
CA SER A 99 17.16 -15.42 -46.89
C SER A 99 17.68 -16.80 -47.32
N ALA A 100 17.09 -17.90 -46.83
CA ALA A 100 17.39 -19.25 -47.28
C ALA A 100 16.99 -19.49 -48.75
N THR A 101 15.87 -18.91 -49.21
CA THR A 101 15.46 -18.95 -50.63
C THR A 101 16.35 -18.08 -51.53
N GLY A 102 16.95 -17.00 -51.02
CA GLY A 102 17.99 -16.23 -51.71
C GLY A 102 19.32 -16.97 -51.85
N ALA A 103 19.69 -17.80 -50.87
CA ALA A 103 20.88 -18.66 -50.93
C ALA A 103 20.67 -19.95 -51.75
N ALA A 104 19.42 -20.43 -51.85
CA ALA A 104 19.06 -21.62 -52.63
C ALA A 104 19.15 -21.42 -54.15
N ALA A 105 19.22 -20.18 -54.65
CA ALA A 105 19.46 -19.90 -56.08
C ALA A 105 20.90 -20.22 -56.55
N GLY A 106 21.82 -20.56 -55.63
CA GLY A 106 23.21 -20.90 -55.95
C GLY A 106 23.67 -22.31 -55.52
N ALA A 107 22.81 -23.11 -54.88
CA ALA A 107 23.21 -24.40 -54.32
C ALA A 107 22.12 -25.47 -54.50
N SER A 108 21.81 -25.82 -55.74
CA SER A 108 21.05 -27.03 -56.05
C SER A 108 21.97 -28.25 -56.01
N SER A 109 22.14 -28.88 -54.85
CA SER A 109 22.56 -30.29 -54.77
C SER A 109 22.47 -30.84 -53.35
N GLY A 110 21.45 -31.68 -53.11
CA GLY A 110 21.64 -32.90 -52.35
C GLY A 110 20.92 -33.03 -51.01
N SER A 111 20.22 -34.16 -50.90
CA SER A 111 19.91 -34.90 -49.67
C SER A 111 18.65 -34.53 -48.90
N SER A 112 17.56 -35.18 -49.32
CA SER A 112 16.48 -35.63 -48.44
C SER A 112 17.01 -36.66 -47.43
N SER A 113 16.97 -36.36 -46.14
CA SER A 113 16.99 -37.38 -45.09
C SER A 113 15.82 -37.14 -44.13
N SER A 114 14.84 -38.02 -44.20
CA SER A 114 13.83 -38.24 -43.19
C SER A 114 14.51 -38.64 -41.88
N SER A 115 14.28 -37.86 -40.83
CA SER A 115 14.62 -38.24 -39.46
C SER A 115 13.33 -38.49 -38.71
N GLU A 116 13.06 -39.77 -38.47
CA GLU A 116 12.10 -40.26 -37.51
C GLU A 116 12.49 -39.74 -36.11
N SER A 117 11.59 -38.99 -35.48
CA SER A 117 11.70 -38.55 -34.09
C SER A 117 10.60 -39.21 -33.28
N ASP A 118 11.07 -40.12 -32.42
CA ASP A 118 10.40 -40.91 -31.41
C ASP A 118 9.49 -40.05 -30.52
N ALA A 119 8.20 -40.38 -30.49
CA ALA A 119 7.21 -39.72 -29.66
C ALA A 119 7.22 -40.36 -28.26
N VAL A 120 7.70 -39.61 -27.26
CA VAL A 120 7.52 -39.97 -25.85
C VAL A 120 6.07 -39.65 -25.47
N THR A 121 5.27 -40.71 -25.29
CA THR A 121 3.96 -40.67 -24.65
C THR A 121 4.16 -40.41 -23.15
N VAL A 122 3.75 -39.24 -22.68
CA VAL A 122 3.60 -38.96 -21.25
C VAL A 122 2.19 -39.42 -20.86
N GLU A 123 2.10 -40.39 -19.94
CA GLU A 123 0.82 -40.79 -19.35
C GLU A 123 0.24 -39.65 -18.52
N GLU A 124 -0.93 -39.17 -18.90
CA GLU A 124 -1.79 -38.35 -18.05
C GLU A 124 -2.41 -39.23 -16.96
N GLY A 125 -1.97 -39.03 -15.72
CA GLY A 125 -2.64 -39.50 -14.53
C GLY A 125 -3.79 -38.55 -14.19
N ASP A 126 -5.01 -39.05 -14.31
CA ASP A 126 -6.25 -38.46 -13.82
C ASP A 126 -6.27 -38.49 -12.28
N GLU A 127 -6.14 -37.33 -11.64
CA GLU A 127 -6.53 -37.13 -10.23
C GLU A 127 -7.33 -35.83 -10.12
N LEU A 128 -8.66 -35.96 -10.21
CA LEU A 128 -9.61 -34.94 -9.80
C LEU A 128 -9.94 -35.05 -8.31
N GLU A 129 -10.14 -33.86 -7.72
CA GLU A 129 -10.71 -33.56 -6.41
C GLU A 129 -9.83 -33.74 -5.17
N ALA A 130 -8.97 -32.74 -4.94
CA ALA A 130 -8.79 -32.19 -3.60
C ALA A 130 -9.26 -30.73 -3.60
N THR A 131 -10.43 -30.46 -3.02
CA THR A 131 -10.87 -29.11 -2.64
C THR A 131 -9.88 -28.53 -1.63
N ALA A 132 -8.80 -27.89 -2.11
CA ALA A 132 -7.73 -27.37 -1.27
C ALA A 132 -7.88 -25.86 -1.08
N ILE A 133 -8.27 -25.47 0.13
CA ILE A 133 -8.21 -24.10 0.65
C ILE A 133 -6.74 -23.71 0.93
N SER A 134 -5.83 -23.95 -0.03
CA SER A 134 -4.39 -23.65 0.10
C SER A 134 -3.69 -23.27 -1.22
N ASP A 135 -4.41 -23.18 -2.34
CA ASP A 135 -3.80 -22.91 -3.66
C ASP A 135 -3.46 -21.42 -3.91
N SER A 136 -3.72 -20.55 -2.93
CA SER A 136 -3.66 -19.09 -3.12
C SER A 136 -2.24 -18.49 -3.17
N MET A 137 -1.18 -19.31 -3.18
CA MET A 137 0.24 -18.86 -3.19
C MET A 137 1.10 -19.68 -4.17
N ALA A 138 0.57 -20.06 -5.33
CA ALA A 138 1.41 -20.57 -6.42
C ALA A 138 2.36 -19.46 -6.90
N SER A 139 3.66 -19.73 -6.94
CA SER A 139 4.58 -18.84 -7.66
C SER A 139 4.35 -19.00 -9.16
N THR A 140 4.26 -17.91 -9.91
CA THR A 140 4.17 -17.99 -11.36
C THR A 140 5.46 -18.57 -11.94
N VAL A 141 5.33 -19.42 -12.95
CA VAL A 141 6.48 -20.03 -13.66
C VAL A 141 7.25 -18.93 -14.39
N ARG A 142 6.53 -17.94 -14.92
CA ARG A 142 7.11 -16.78 -15.58
C ARG A 142 7.03 -15.54 -14.69
N PRO A 143 7.92 -14.56 -14.86
CA PRO A 143 7.77 -13.29 -14.17
C PRO A 143 6.44 -12.64 -14.54
N GLY A 144 5.63 -12.33 -13.55
CA GLY A 144 4.30 -11.80 -13.80
C GLY A 144 3.58 -11.39 -12.52
N LEU A 145 2.26 -11.36 -12.60
CA LEU A 145 1.36 -10.99 -11.51
C LEU A 145 0.39 -12.13 -11.24
N ILE A 146 0.26 -12.50 -9.97
CA ILE A 146 -0.76 -13.40 -9.46
C ILE A 146 -1.41 -12.78 -8.23
N GLY A 147 -2.73 -12.81 -8.13
CA GLY A 147 -3.39 -12.28 -6.96
C GLY A 147 -4.89 -12.50 -6.94
N ASN A 148 -5.44 -12.35 -5.75
CA ASN A 148 -6.86 -12.38 -5.49
C ASN A 148 -7.30 -11.06 -4.85
N GLN A 149 -8.54 -11.01 -4.34
CA GLN A 149 -9.08 -9.80 -3.75
C GLN A 149 -8.26 -9.31 -2.54
N TYR A 150 -7.67 -10.17 -1.71
CA TYR A 150 -7.07 -9.76 -0.43
C TYR A 150 -5.54 -9.80 -0.40
N GLN A 151 -4.93 -10.40 -1.41
CA GLN A 151 -3.48 -10.47 -1.54
C GLN A 151 -3.07 -10.39 -3.00
N ILE A 152 -1.90 -9.81 -3.23
CA ILE A 152 -1.32 -9.69 -4.56
C ILE A 152 0.16 -10.01 -4.48
N GLN A 153 0.66 -10.72 -5.46
CA GLN A 153 2.06 -11.09 -5.63
C GLN A 153 2.47 -10.79 -7.07
N PHE A 154 3.57 -10.09 -7.26
CA PHE A 154 4.07 -9.77 -8.59
C PHE A 154 5.58 -9.58 -8.59
N ASP A 155 6.18 -9.80 -9.75
CA ASP A 155 7.60 -9.68 -9.93
C ASP A 155 7.99 -8.28 -10.43
N VAL A 156 8.99 -7.70 -9.79
CA VAL A 156 9.50 -6.34 -10.03
C VAL A 156 10.96 -6.40 -10.41
N SER A 157 11.36 -5.63 -11.43
CA SER A 157 12.77 -5.42 -11.74
C SER A 157 13.32 -4.25 -10.94
N ARG A 158 14.36 -4.50 -10.15
CA ARG A 158 15.10 -3.45 -9.44
C ARG A 158 16.57 -3.82 -9.37
N LEU A 159 17.45 -2.85 -9.58
CA LEU A 159 18.88 -3.10 -9.37
C LEU A 159 19.17 -3.30 -7.87
N PRO A 160 19.92 -4.36 -7.48
CA PRO A 160 20.25 -4.60 -6.08
C PRO A 160 21.12 -3.45 -5.55
N ARG A 161 20.79 -2.97 -4.34
CA ARG A 161 21.56 -1.91 -3.67
C ARG A 161 22.77 -2.51 -2.95
N MET A 162 23.83 -1.72 -2.77
CA MET A 162 25.03 -2.15 -2.02
C MET A 162 24.69 -2.65 -0.61
N GLU A 163 23.69 -2.03 0.04
CA GLU A 163 23.25 -2.37 1.39
C GLU A 163 22.65 -3.78 1.50
N GLU A 164 22.08 -4.32 0.40
CA GLU A 164 21.51 -5.67 0.37
C GLU A 164 22.59 -6.77 0.43
N TYR A 165 23.82 -6.45 0.02
CA TYR A 165 24.96 -7.38 0.11
C TYR A 165 25.59 -7.42 1.51
N LEU A 166 25.39 -6.38 2.32
CA LEU A 166 25.99 -6.27 3.65
C LEU A 166 25.57 -7.39 4.62
N PRO A 167 24.28 -7.75 4.77
CA PRO A 167 23.86 -8.81 5.70
C PRO A 167 24.46 -10.18 5.38
N MET A 168 24.73 -10.47 4.10
CA MET A 168 25.36 -11.73 3.67
C MET A 168 26.81 -11.86 4.16
N LEU A 169 27.51 -10.74 4.28
CA LEU A 169 28.91 -10.72 4.71
C LEU A 169 29.03 -10.80 6.25
N THR A 170 28.08 -10.21 6.97
CA THR A 170 28.18 -10.05 8.43
C THR A 170 27.56 -11.19 9.23
N ASN A 171 26.55 -11.90 8.69
CA ASN A 171 25.82 -12.91 9.46
C ASN A 171 25.57 -14.20 8.65
N PRO A 172 26.62 -14.99 8.35
CA PRO A 172 26.51 -16.19 7.52
C PRO A 172 25.83 -17.39 8.22
N THR A 173 25.43 -17.26 9.48
CA THR A 173 24.90 -18.35 10.31
C THR A 173 23.40 -18.24 10.62
N ASP A 174 22.68 -17.32 9.98
CA ASP A 174 21.23 -17.22 10.15
C ASP A 174 20.52 -18.35 9.39
N VAL A 175 19.61 -19.07 10.05
CA VAL A 175 18.97 -20.32 9.55
C VAL A 175 17.59 -20.02 8.92
N GLY A 176 17.36 -18.76 8.54
CA GLY A 176 16.10 -18.30 7.93
C GLY A 176 16.17 -18.15 6.41
N ILE A 177 15.00 -17.93 5.79
CA ILE A 177 14.89 -17.45 4.42
C ILE A 177 15.46 -16.03 4.39
N GLN A 178 16.71 -15.88 3.94
CA GLN A 178 17.37 -14.58 3.84
C GLN A 178 17.15 -13.99 2.45
N ASP A 179 16.88 -12.68 2.37
CA ASP A 179 16.80 -11.97 1.11
C ASP A 179 18.15 -12.04 0.36
N MET A 180 18.15 -12.61 -0.84
CA MET A 180 19.29 -12.62 -1.75
C MET A 180 19.22 -11.37 -2.64
N PRO A 181 20.33 -10.62 -2.81
CA PRO A 181 20.37 -9.52 -3.76
C PRO A 181 20.19 -10.06 -5.18
N SER A 182 19.03 -9.79 -5.75
CA SER A 182 18.63 -10.17 -7.10
C SER A 182 18.06 -8.95 -7.83
N ASP A 183 18.17 -8.97 -9.16
CA ASP A 183 17.62 -7.97 -10.06
C ASP A 183 16.11 -8.14 -10.29
N VAL A 184 15.58 -9.34 -9.98
CA VAL A 184 14.15 -9.66 -9.99
C VAL A 184 13.70 -10.06 -8.59
N LYS A 185 12.74 -9.30 -8.06
CA LYS A 185 12.15 -9.58 -6.75
C LYS A 185 10.66 -9.80 -6.86
N THR A 186 10.17 -10.80 -6.14
CA THR A 186 8.75 -11.03 -5.93
C THR A 186 8.30 -10.17 -4.76
N VAL A 187 7.43 -9.20 -5.05
CA VAL A 187 6.79 -8.35 -4.05
C VAL A 187 5.38 -8.88 -3.80
N ALA A 188 5.06 -9.14 -2.54
CA ALA A 188 3.72 -9.55 -2.12
C ALA A 188 3.17 -8.58 -1.07
N TYR A 189 1.89 -8.23 -1.22
CA TYR A 189 1.13 -7.44 -0.27
C TYR A 189 -0.06 -8.25 0.24
N PHE A 190 -0.19 -8.31 1.56
CA PHE A 190 -1.30 -8.95 2.24
C PHE A 190 -1.49 -8.33 3.61
N VAL A 191 -2.69 -8.45 4.19
CA VAL A 191 -2.93 -8.02 5.56
C VAL A 191 -2.81 -9.21 6.50
N GLN A 192 -1.97 -9.05 7.51
CA GLN A 192 -1.79 -10.01 8.59
C GLN A 192 -2.71 -9.63 9.76
N GLN A 193 -3.43 -10.61 10.29
CA GLN A 193 -4.21 -10.46 11.53
C GLN A 193 -3.30 -10.55 12.76
N ALA A 194 -3.74 -10.05 13.92
CA ALA A 194 -2.94 -10.08 15.14
C ALA A 194 -2.77 -11.52 15.67
N ASN A 195 -1.73 -12.21 15.21
CA ASN A 195 -1.41 -13.58 15.62
C ASN A 195 0.10 -13.74 15.88
N LEU A 196 0.44 -14.77 16.67
CA LEU A 196 1.82 -15.03 17.13
C LEU A 196 2.71 -15.73 16.08
N SER A 197 2.16 -16.05 14.90
CA SER A 197 2.78 -16.94 13.92
C SER A 197 3.03 -16.28 12.56
N GLY A 198 2.87 -14.96 12.42
CA GLY A 198 3.16 -14.25 11.17
C GLY A 198 4.43 -13.41 11.24
N VAL A 199 4.55 -12.44 10.33
CA VAL A 199 5.70 -11.56 10.21
C VAL A 199 5.88 -10.73 11.48
N GLY A 200 7.10 -10.74 12.02
CA GLY A 200 7.46 -9.97 13.20
C GLY A 200 7.65 -8.49 12.85
N ASP A 201 7.16 -7.60 13.71
CA ASP A 201 7.48 -6.17 13.61
C ASP A 201 8.83 -5.89 14.30
N SER A 202 9.89 -5.83 13.50
CA SER A 202 11.25 -5.56 13.97
C SER A 202 11.37 -4.16 14.59
N ILE A 203 10.69 -3.14 14.03
CA ILE A 203 10.73 -1.77 14.56
C ILE A 203 10.01 -1.68 15.91
N GLY A 204 8.88 -2.39 16.03
CA GLY A 204 8.15 -2.57 17.27
C GLY A 204 9.02 -3.20 18.36
N GLN A 205 9.78 -4.24 18.01
CA GLN A 205 10.70 -4.92 18.92
C GLN A 205 11.87 -4.03 19.40
N LEU A 206 12.39 -3.14 18.55
CA LEU A 206 13.41 -2.17 18.96
C LEU A 206 12.83 -1.14 19.94
N SER A 207 11.60 -0.67 19.69
CA SER A 207 10.94 0.34 20.53
C SER A 207 10.58 -0.17 21.93
N SER A 208 10.33 -1.48 22.08
CA SER A 208 9.95 -2.11 23.35
C SER A 208 11.15 -2.48 24.25
N GLY A 209 12.36 -2.05 23.89
CA GLY A 209 13.56 -2.19 24.73
C GLY A 209 14.02 -3.63 24.93
N GLY A 210 13.74 -4.52 23.97
CA GLY A 210 14.17 -5.92 24.02
C GLY A 210 13.40 -6.78 25.04
N ALA A 211 12.32 -6.26 25.64
CA ALA A 211 11.35 -7.13 26.30
C ALA A 211 10.72 -8.02 25.24
N THR A 212 10.86 -9.34 25.38
CA THR A 212 10.15 -10.36 24.60
C THR A 212 8.66 -10.33 24.93
N ASN A 213 8.00 -9.20 24.66
CA ASN A 213 6.56 -9.20 24.51
C ASN A 213 6.29 -10.01 23.25
N LEU A 214 5.58 -11.13 23.42
CA LEU A 214 4.93 -11.86 22.33
C LEU A 214 3.87 -10.93 21.74
N GLN A 215 4.31 -9.91 21.02
CA GLN A 215 3.46 -8.90 20.43
C GLN A 215 2.96 -9.49 19.12
N SER A 216 1.68 -9.85 19.11
CA SER A 216 0.97 -10.14 17.88
C SER A 216 1.07 -8.93 16.97
N SER A 217 1.80 -9.06 15.86
CA SER A 217 1.83 -8.05 14.82
C SER A 217 0.61 -8.22 13.94
N SER A 218 -0.04 -7.12 13.60
CA SER A 218 -1.13 -7.06 12.62
C SER A 218 -0.92 -5.86 11.73
N GLY A 219 -1.44 -5.92 10.51
CA GLY A 219 -1.40 -4.80 9.58
C GLY A 219 -1.03 -5.21 8.18
N LEU A 220 -0.77 -4.21 7.35
CA LEU A 220 -0.29 -4.43 5.99
C LEU A 220 1.16 -4.92 6.04
N VAL A 221 1.40 -6.09 5.48
CA VAL A 221 2.72 -6.65 5.27
C VAL A 221 3.13 -6.44 3.83
N ARG A 222 4.39 -6.06 3.64
CA ARG A 222 5.06 -6.07 2.35
C ARG A 222 6.22 -7.06 2.42
N ARG A 223 6.14 -8.14 1.64
CA ARG A 223 7.23 -9.09 1.46
C ARG A 223 7.94 -8.76 0.15
N ALA A 224 9.26 -8.63 0.17
CA ALA A 224 10.05 -8.40 -1.04
C ALA A 224 11.29 -9.29 -1.00
N LEU A 225 11.24 -10.40 -1.72
CA LEU A 225 12.29 -11.43 -1.75
C LEU A 225 12.74 -11.69 -3.18
N SER A 226 13.93 -12.29 -3.34
CA SER A 226 14.37 -12.83 -4.63
C SER A 226 13.30 -13.74 -5.23
N ARG A 227 13.06 -13.63 -6.53
CA ARG A 227 12.08 -14.47 -7.22
C ARG A 227 12.44 -15.95 -7.11
N GLU A 228 13.71 -16.28 -7.33
CA GLU A 228 14.24 -17.64 -7.29
C GLU A 228 14.00 -18.29 -5.93
N LEU A 229 14.16 -17.52 -4.86
CA LEU A 229 13.96 -17.98 -3.50
C LEU A 229 12.47 -18.15 -3.18
N THR A 230 11.61 -17.30 -3.74
CA THR A 230 10.16 -17.43 -3.60
C THR A 230 9.67 -18.68 -4.34
N THR A 231 10.11 -18.90 -5.59
CA THR A 231 9.80 -20.08 -6.39
C THR A 231 10.34 -21.37 -5.75
N TYR A 232 11.58 -21.36 -5.26
CA TYR A 232 12.15 -22.52 -4.57
C TYR A 232 11.40 -22.84 -3.27
N ALA A 233 11.00 -21.82 -2.49
CA ALA A 233 10.24 -22.03 -1.27
C ALA A 233 8.84 -22.60 -1.55
N SER A 234 8.17 -22.16 -2.63
CA SER A 234 6.91 -22.77 -3.05
C SER A 234 7.08 -24.19 -3.56
N GLU A 235 8.12 -24.48 -4.36
CA GLU A 235 8.41 -25.82 -4.89
C GLU A 235 8.82 -26.82 -3.80
N SER A 236 9.58 -26.38 -2.80
CA SER A 236 10.02 -27.21 -1.66
C SER A 236 8.95 -27.37 -0.58
N GLY A 237 7.84 -26.63 -0.67
CA GLY A 237 6.75 -26.64 0.30
C GLY A 237 7.03 -25.84 1.59
N ASP A 238 8.09 -25.03 1.64
CA ASP A 238 8.46 -24.20 2.80
C ASP A 238 7.69 -22.85 2.85
N VAL A 239 6.39 -22.90 2.54
CA VAL A 239 5.51 -21.72 2.47
C VAL A 239 5.27 -21.06 3.83
N MET A 240 5.34 -21.84 4.91
CA MET A 240 5.12 -21.34 6.27
C MET A 240 6.23 -20.35 6.68
N ARG A 241 7.48 -20.63 6.32
CA ARG A 241 8.59 -19.70 6.58
C ARG A 241 8.56 -18.50 5.65
N LEU A 242 8.11 -18.69 4.41
CA LEU A 242 7.91 -17.59 3.47
C LEU A 242 6.87 -16.58 4.01
N ASN A 243 5.79 -17.06 4.64
CA ASN A 243 4.76 -16.22 5.25
C ASN A 243 5.18 -15.51 6.54
N GLN A 244 6.25 -15.98 7.19
CA GLN A 244 6.87 -15.30 8.33
C GLN A 244 7.92 -14.27 7.90
N THR A 245 8.18 -14.16 6.60
CA THR A 245 9.17 -13.25 6.03
C THR A 245 8.49 -12.00 5.46
N GLY A 246 9.15 -10.85 5.59
CA GLY A 246 8.65 -9.56 5.11
C GLY A 246 8.75 -8.47 6.17
N ASP A 247 8.23 -7.30 5.85
CA ASP A 247 8.17 -6.16 6.77
C ASP A 247 6.73 -5.72 6.99
N VAL A 248 6.39 -5.43 8.25
CA VAL A 248 5.10 -4.86 8.62
C VAL A 248 5.15 -3.37 8.29
N LEU A 249 4.46 -2.98 7.22
CA LEU A 249 4.56 -1.63 6.65
C LEU A 249 3.68 -0.62 7.41
N ALA A 250 2.50 -1.06 7.83
CA ALA A 250 1.55 -0.22 8.55
C ALA A 250 0.62 -1.05 9.44
N PRO A 251 0.72 -0.94 10.79
CA PRO A 251 -0.13 -1.68 11.70
C PRO A 251 -1.58 -1.20 11.74
N GLU A 252 -1.86 0.02 11.28
CA GLU A 252 -3.22 0.61 11.30
C GLU A 252 -4.12 0.14 10.15
N VAL A 253 -3.57 -0.58 9.16
CA VAL A 253 -4.33 -1.11 8.03
C VAL A 253 -5.11 -2.35 8.47
N LEU A 254 -6.44 -2.29 8.38
CA LEU A 254 -7.31 -3.40 8.74
C LEU A 254 -7.57 -4.35 7.57
N GLN A 255 -7.63 -3.80 6.36
CA GLN A 255 -7.97 -4.55 5.15
C GLN A 255 -7.41 -3.87 3.92
N ILE A 256 -7.00 -4.67 2.95
CA ILE A 256 -6.65 -4.26 1.60
C ILE A 256 -7.44 -5.12 0.61
N GLU A 257 -7.95 -4.49 -0.45
CA GLU A 257 -8.66 -5.15 -1.52
C GLU A 257 -8.08 -4.78 -2.88
N PHE A 258 -8.02 -5.75 -3.78
CA PHE A 258 -7.57 -5.61 -5.15
C PHE A 258 -8.68 -6.00 -6.12
N ALA A 259 -8.79 -5.24 -7.21
CA ALA A 259 -9.57 -5.62 -8.38
C ALA A 259 -8.74 -5.36 -9.63
N TYR A 260 -8.89 -6.22 -10.63
CA TYR A 260 -8.09 -6.27 -11.84
C TYR A 260 -8.96 -5.93 -13.05
N PHE A 261 -8.47 -5.08 -13.93
CA PHE A 261 -9.16 -4.70 -15.16
C PHE A 261 -8.56 -5.43 -16.36
N ASP A 262 -9.33 -6.31 -16.98
CA ASP A 262 -8.93 -7.08 -18.17
C ASP A 262 -9.01 -6.28 -19.48
N GLY A 263 -9.68 -5.13 -19.47
CA GLY A 263 -9.98 -4.31 -20.66
C GLY A 263 -11.47 -4.13 -20.94
N THR A 264 -12.29 -5.03 -20.39
CA THR A 264 -13.74 -5.06 -20.55
C THR A 264 -14.48 -4.97 -19.22
N GLN A 265 -14.02 -5.68 -18.19
CA GLN A 265 -14.64 -5.77 -16.87
C GLN A 265 -13.62 -5.82 -15.74
N TRP A 266 -14.12 -5.63 -14.52
CA TRP A 266 -13.33 -5.77 -13.29
C TRP A 266 -13.52 -7.16 -12.71
N ILE A 267 -12.42 -7.86 -12.48
CA ILE A 267 -12.37 -9.19 -11.87
C ILE A 267 -11.59 -9.15 -10.56
N TYR A 268 -11.80 -10.14 -9.69
CA TYR A 268 -11.20 -10.20 -8.35
C TYR A 268 -10.00 -11.11 -8.25
N GLU A 269 -9.65 -11.78 -9.34
CA GLU A 269 -8.54 -12.72 -9.41
C GLU A 269 -7.82 -12.51 -10.74
N TRP A 270 -6.50 -12.58 -10.71
CA TRP A 270 -5.67 -12.50 -11.90
C TRP A 270 -4.53 -13.49 -11.79
N ASN A 271 -4.32 -14.28 -12.84
CA ASN A 271 -3.15 -15.11 -13.01
C ASN A 271 -2.51 -14.82 -14.38
N SER A 272 -1.29 -14.27 -14.39
CA SER A 272 -0.60 -13.90 -15.63
C SER A 272 -0.07 -15.09 -16.43
N ASP A 273 0.07 -16.26 -15.80
CA ASP A 273 0.46 -17.49 -16.51
C ASP A 273 -0.73 -18.05 -17.32
N GLU A 274 -1.96 -17.95 -16.77
CA GLU A 274 -3.19 -18.40 -17.43
C GLU A 274 -3.70 -17.41 -18.48
N LEU A 275 -3.72 -16.11 -18.12
CA LEU A 275 -4.25 -15.05 -18.99
C LEU A 275 -3.22 -14.53 -20.00
N GLN A 276 -2.00 -15.06 -19.97
CA GLN A 276 -0.88 -14.67 -20.85
C GLN A 276 -0.69 -13.15 -20.97
N GLY A 277 -0.85 -12.44 -19.85
CA GLY A 277 -0.75 -10.99 -19.83
C GLY A 277 -0.88 -10.39 -18.44
N LEU A 278 -0.54 -9.11 -18.34
CA LEU A 278 -0.77 -8.29 -17.15
C LEU A 278 -2.13 -7.58 -17.22
N PRO A 279 -2.78 -7.31 -16.08
CA PRO A 279 -4.00 -6.53 -16.05
C PRO A 279 -3.71 -5.09 -16.49
N ILE A 280 -4.63 -4.48 -17.24
CA ILE A 280 -4.46 -3.10 -17.74
C ILE A 280 -4.40 -2.10 -16.58
N ALA A 281 -5.24 -2.32 -15.58
CA ALA A 281 -5.24 -1.53 -14.37
C ALA A 281 -5.57 -2.40 -13.15
N VAL A 282 -5.03 -1.99 -12.00
CA VAL A 282 -5.35 -2.55 -10.69
C VAL A 282 -5.97 -1.45 -9.85
N GLN A 283 -7.15 -1.72 -9.30
CA GLN A 283 -7.78 -0.89 -8.28
C GLN A 283 -7.38 -1.43 -6.92
N ILE A 284 -6.87 -0.54 -6.08
CA ILE A 284 -6.46 -0.83 -4.71
C ILE A 284 -7.43 -0.09 -3.80
N ARG A 285 -8.10 -0.81 -2.90
CA ARG A 285 -8.93 -0.26 -1.84
C ARG A 285 -8.29 -0.58 -0.49
N LEU A 286 -8.09 0.45 0.31
CA LEU A 286 -7.40 0.37 1.60
C LEU A 286 -8.33 0.85 2.71
N THR A 287 -8.53 0.03 3.74
CA THR A 287 -9.34 0.37 4.92
C THR A 287 -8.42 0.56 6.14
N LEU A 288 -8.37 1.78 6.66
CA LEU A 288 -7.62 2.13 7.87
C LEU A 288 -8.53 2.12 9.10
N GLY A 289 -8.05 1.56 10.21
CA GLY A 289 -8.78 1.58 11.48
C GLY A 289 -8.95 2.99 12.06
N LYS A 290 -10.09 3.26 12.71
CA LYS A 290 -10.29 4.49 13.50
C LYS A 290 -9.35 4.53 14.71
N PRO A 291 -8.90 5.72 15.16
CA PRO A 291 -7.96 5.80 16.25
C PRO A 291 -8.71 5.49 17.56
N PRO A 292 -8.01 5.04 18.60
CA PRO A 292 -8.62 4.55 19.86
C PRO A 292 -9.37 5.62 20.69
N GLY A 293 -9.76 6.76 20.13
CA GLY A 293 -10.59 7.79 20.77
C GLY A 293 -11.75 8.32 19.91
N SER A 294 -11.96 7.79 18.70
CA SER A 294 -13.03 8.21 17.78
C SER A 294 -14.12 7.16 17.60
N ALA A 295 -14.01 6.01 18.28
CA ALA A 295 -15.10 5.06 18.37
C ALA A 295 -16.20 5.70 19.23
N GLU A 296 -17.32 6.08 18.61
CA GLU A 296 -18.49 6.64 19.29
C GLU A 296 -19.17 5.63 20.22
N ASP A 297 -18.78 4.35 20.17
CA ASP A 297 -19.33 3.30 21.03
C ASP A 297 -18.24 2.28 21.47
N PRO A 298 -17.85 2.24 22.76
CA PRO A 298 -16.88 1.27 23.27
C PRO A 298 -17.43 -0.17 23.29
N ALA A 299 -18.73 -0.37 23.07
CA ALA A 299 -19.36 -1.70 23.06
C ALA A 299 -19.13 -2.49 21.77
N THR A 300 -18.97 -1.83 20.62
CA THR A 300 -18.72 -2.48 19.31
C THR A 300 -17.23 -2.72 19.04
N ALA A 301 -16.33 -2.01 19.73
CA ALA A 301 -14.88 -2.18 19.61
C ALA A 301 -14.39 -3.60 19.99
N GLY A 302 -15.11 -4.29 20.88
CA GLY A 302 -14.79 -5.67 21.28
C GLY A 302 -15.38 -6.77 20.39
N LEU A 303 -16.22 -6.40 19.42
CA LEU A 303 -16.94 -7.30 18.51
C LEU A 303 -16.63 -7.02 17.03
N ALA A 304 -15.76 -6.06 16.72
CA ALA A 304 -15.34 -5.77 15.35
C ALA A 304 -14.55 -6.97 14.79
N THR A 305 -15.24 -7.84 14.08
CA THR A 305 -14.64 -8.86 13.22
C THR A 305 -13.82 -8.15 12.13
N ALA A 306 -12.60 -8.64 11.89
CA ALA A 306 -11.79 -8.22 10.75
C ALA A 306 -12.61 -8.41 9.47
N GLY A 307 -12.99 -7.31 8.80
CA GLY A 307 -13.84 -7.33 7.61
C GLY A 307 -15.07 -6.42 7.64
N ASP A 308 -15.38 -5.71 8.73
CA ASP A 308 -16.46 -4.73 8.73
C ASP A 308 -15.97 -3.33 8.26
N PRO A 309 -16.31 -2.89 7.03
CA PRO A 309 -15.88 -1.60 6.50
C PRO A 309 -16.46 -0.40 7.25
N THR A 310 -17.46 -0.60 8.13
CA THR A 310 -18.05 0.49 8.92
C THR A 310 -17.13 1.01 10.03
N THR A 311 -16.08 0.24 10.37
CA THR A 311 -15.14 0.56 11.45
C THR A 311 -13.96 1.45 11.01
N GLY A 312 -13.78 1.68 9.70
CA GLY A 312 -12.59 2.36 9.16
C GLY A 312 -12.87 3.47 8.14
N ASP A 313 -11.81 4.21 7.79
CA ASP A 313 -11.79 5.14 6.66
C ASP A 313 -11.30 4.39 5.42
N VAL A 314 -12.03 4.49 4.30
CA VAL A 314 -11.74 3.78 3.06
C VAL A 314 -11.09 4.71 2.04
N TYR A 315 -9.99 4.26 1.42
CA TYR A 315 -9.24 4.98 0.41
C TYR A 315 -9.05 4.12 -0.84
N ASP A 316 -9.38 4.66 -2.02
CA ASP A 316 -9.27 3.95 -3.29
C ASP A 316 -8.20 4.61 -4.19
N LEU A 317 -7.41 3.80 -4.90
CA LEU A 317 -6.47 4.24 -5.94
C LEU A 317 -6.52 3.28 -7.14
N MET A 318 -6.65 3.83 -8.34
CA MET A 318 -6.52 3.08 -9.59
C MET A 318 -5.12 3.28 -10.18
N VAL A 319 -4.43 2.19 -10.49
CA VAL A 319 -3.07 2.17 -11.03
C VAL A 319 -3.10 1.51 -12.39
N ARG A 320 -2.56 2.17 -13.42
CA ARG A 320 -2.40 1.58 -14.75
C ARG A 320 -1.02 0.93 -14.87
N LEU A 321 -0.95 -0.28 -15.41
CA LEU A 321 0.31 -0.98 -15.63
C LEU A 321 0.85 -0.65 -17.04
N PRO A 322 2.13 -0.27 -17.19
CA PRO A 322 2.68 0.16 -18.48
C PRO A 322 2.89 -1.00 -19.46
N MET A 323 3.20 -2.20 -18.95
CA MET A 323 3.46 -3.41 -19.74
C MET A 323 2.20 -4.22 -20.06
N ALA A 324 1.02 -3.75 -19.65
CA ALA A 324 -0.22 -4.44 -19.94
C ALA A 324 -0.63 -4.23 -21.40
N GLN A 325 -0.83 -5.35 -22.11
CA GLN A 325 -1.45 -5.37 -23.42
C GLN A 325 -2.94 -5.64 -23.28
N ILE A 326 -3.72 -5.09 -24.21
CA ILE A 326 -5.11 -5.50 -24.35
C ILE A 326 -5.04 -6.88 -24.99
N VAL A 327 -5.47 -7.91 -24.27
CA VAL A 327 -5.68 -9.23 -24.86
C VAL A 327 -6.81 -9.05 -25.87
N SER A 328 -6.47 -8.91 -27.16
CA SER A 328 -7.46 -8.88 -28.24
C SER A 328 -7.99 -10.29 -28.44
N GLU A 329 -9.30 -10.47 -28.38
CA GLU A 329 -9.99 -11.75 -28.61
C GLU A 329 -9.59 -12.45 -29.93
N GLU A 330 -9.00 -11.73 -30.89
CA GLU A 330 -8.53 -12.26 -32.17
C GLU A 330 -7.36 -13.26 -32.01
N GLU A 331 -6.44 -13.08 -31.05
CA GLU A 331 -5.28 -13.98 -30.85
C GLU A 331 -5.66 -15.33 -30.20
N MET A 332 -6.71 -15.37 -29.38
CA MET A 332 -7.24 -16.63 -28.82
C MET A 332 -7.85 -17.52 -29.91
N THR A 333 -8.39 -16.93 -30.99
CA THR A 333 -9.00 -17.72 -32.06
C THR A 333 -7.98 -18.33 -33.03
N GLU A 334 -6.82 -17.69 -33.25
CA GLU A 334 -5.80 -18.25 -34.14
C GLU A 334 -5.02 -19.40 -33.49
N THR A 335 -4.79 -19.36 -32.17
CA THR A 335 -4.08 -20.44 -31.46
C THR A 335 -4.91 -21.73 -31.41
N ASP A 336 -6.22 -21.66 -31.15
CA ASP A 336 -7.12 -22.83 -31.14
C ASP A 336 -7.31 -23.43 -32.56
N LEU A 337 -7.30 -22.61 -33.61
CA LEU A 337 -7.35 -23.08 -35.00
C LEU A 337 -6.02 -23.69 -35.47
N SER A 338 -4.88 -23.26 -34.93
CA SER A 338 -3.57 -23.85 -35.23
C SER A 338 -3.32 -25.17 -34.49
N ALA A 339 -3.90 -25.34 -33.29
CA ALA A 339 -3.86 -26.59 -32.52
C ALA A 339 -4.82 -27.66 -33.09
N ALA A 340 -5.84 -27.25 -33.85
CA ALA A 340 -6.77 -28.14 -34.55
C ALA A 340 -6.39 -28.42 -36.02
N GLY A 341 -5.10 -28.25 -36.37
CA GLY A 341 -4.56 -28.44 -37.73
C GLY A 341 -4.62 -29.88 -38.25
N LEU A 342 -5.79 -30.23 -38.78
CA LEU A 342 -5.96 -30.92 -40.07
C LEU A 342 -5.35 -30.10 -41.21
#